data_AF-A0A660M6J5-F1
#
_entry.id   AF-A0A660M6J5-F1
#
_cell.length_a   1.000
_cell.length_b   1.000
_cell.length_c   1.000
_cell.angle_alpha   90.00
_cell.angle_beta   90.00
_cell.angle_gamma   90.00
#
_symmetry.space_group_name_H-M   'P 1'
#
loop_
_entity.id
_entity.type
_entity.pdbx_description
1 polymer ?
#
loop_
_entity_poly.entity_id
_entity_poly.type
_entity_poly.pdbx_seq_one_letter_code
_entity_poly.pdbx_strand_id
1 'polypeptide(L)'
;MNAQEIRKAYLEFCQKNGHEVIERASLILKDDPTTLFTGSGMQPLLPYLLGEKHPKGVRLTDSQTCLRAQDIDDVGDNRHTTFFEMLGNWSLGDYFKEQQIRQFFEFLTDVVDLDPSKIYVSCFIGNEKYNIPRE
;
A
#
# COMPACT_ATOMS: atom_id res chain seq x y z
N MET A 1 -3.70 -14.10 -14.58
CA MET A 1 -4.23 -14.21 -13.19
C MET A 1 -5.52 -13.40 -13.09
N ASN A 2 -6.50 -13.86 -12.32
CA ASN A 2 -7.67 -13.07 -11.94
C ASN A 2 -7.41 -12.23 -10.68
N ALA A 3 -8.36 -11.38 -10.28
CA ALA A 3 -8.19 -10.47 -9.14
C ALA A 3 -7.93 -11.20 -7.80
N GLN A 4 -8.61 -12.32 -7.56
CA GLN A 4 -8.43 -13.12 -6.34
C GLN A 4 -7.05 -13.79 -6.31
N GLU A 5 -6.57 -14.27 -7.46
CA GLU A 5 -5.24 -14.85 -7.62
C GLU A 5 -4.15 -13.82 -7.39
N ILE A 6 -4.28 -12.60 -7.93
CA ILE A 6 -3.31 -11.52 -7.73
C ILE A 6 -3.24 -11.13 -6.25
N ARG A 7 -4.39 -10.94 -5.59
CA ARG A 7 -4.43 -10.65 -4.15
C ARG A 7 -3.73 -11.73 -3.34
N LYS A 8 -4.07 -13.00 -3.60
CA LYS A 8 -3.46 -14.14 -2.90
C LYS A 8 -1.95 -14.19 -3.12
N ALA A 9 -1.50 -14.05 -4.37
CA ALA A 9 -0.09 -14.07 -4.72
C ALA A 9 0.69 -12.94 -4.05
N TYR A 10 0.11 -11.74 -3.95
CA TYR A 10 0.73 -10.61 -3.24
C TYR A 10 0.93 -10.90 -1.76
N LEU A 11 -0.11 -11.37 -1.06
CA LEU A 11 -0.03 -11.69 0.36
C LEU A 11 0.97 -12.82 0.62
N GLU A 12 0.96 -13.87 -0.20
CA GLU A 12 1.93 -14.98 -0.10
C GLU A 12 3.37 -14.51 -0.40
N PHE A 13 3.56 -13.61 -1.36
CA PHE A 13 4.85 -13.02 -1.68
C PHE A 13 5.38 -12.20 -0.49
N CYS A 14 4.55 -11.35 0.11
CA CYS A 14 4.93 -10.57 1.29
C CYS A 14 5.22 -11.48 2.50
N GLN A 15 4.43 -12.55 2.71
CA GLN A 15 4.70 -13.56 3.75
C GLN A 15 6.05 -14.25 3.56
N LYS A 16 6.39 -14.68 2.34
CA LYS A 16 7.72 -15.24 2.03
C LYS A 16 8.85 -14.26 2.34
N ASN A 17 8.59 -12.96 2.22
CA ASN A 17 9.50 -11.87 2.57
C ASN A 17 9.47 -11.48 4.07
N GLY A 18 8.80 -12.26 4.91
CA GLY A 18 8.76 -12.10 6.37
C GLY A 18 7.70 -11.11 6.88
N HIS A 19 6.71 -10.75 6.07
CA HIS A 19 5.58 -9.95 6.53
C HIS A 19 4.51 -10.83 7.18
N GLU A 20 3.95 -10.39 8.29
CA GLU A 20 2.75 -10.98 8.85
C GLU A 20 1.51 -10.42 8.14
N VAL A 21 0.61 -11.31 7.72
CA VAL A 21 -0.68 -10.90 7.13
C VAL A 21 -1.58 -10.45 8.27
N ILE A 22 -2.03 -9.20 8.20
CA ILE A 22 -2.98 -8.64 9.16
C ILE A 22 -4.39 -8.57 8.58
N GLU A 23 -5.39 -8.53 9.45
CA GLU A 23 -6.78 -8.36 9.05
C GLU A 23 -7.00 -6.95 8.52
N ARG A 24 -7.78 -6.83 7.44
CA ARG A 24 -8.21 -5.53 6.93
C ARG A 24 -9.00 -4.79 8.02
N ALA A 25 -8.75 -3.50 8.18
CA ALA A 25 -9.53 -2.66 9.06
C ALA A 25 -10.94 -2.43 8.52
N SER A 26 -11.85 -2.04 9.41
CA SER A 26 -13.20 -1.61 9.05
C SER A 26 -13.17 -0.42 8.08
N LEU A 27 -14.15 -0.36 7.18
CA LEU A 27 -14.32 0.79 6.30
C LEU A 27 -14.77 2.03 7.08
N ILE A 28 -15.59 1.84 8.12
CA ILE A 28 -15.97 2.89 9.06
C ILE A 28 -14.97 2.86 10.20
N LEU A 29 -14.24 3.96 10.39
CA LEU A 29 -13.23 4.05 11.44
C LEU A 29 -13.90 4.12 12.81
N LYS A 30 -13.22 3.51 13.77
CA LYS A 30 -13.54 3.67 15.18
C LYS A 30 -12.59 4.73 15.72
N ASP A 31 -13.11 5.70 16.45
CA ASP A 31 -12.32 6.71 17.18
C ASP A 31 -11.56 7.75 16.32
N ASP A 32 -11.86 7.86 15.01
CA ASP A 32 -11.45 8.99 14.17
C ASP A 32 -12.67 9.75 13.64
N PRO A 33 -13.03 10.92 14.22
CA PRO A 33 -14.17 11.71 13.76
C PRO A 33 -13.86 12.58 12.54
N THR A 34 -12.60 12.62 12.08
CA THR A 34 -12.15 13.55 11.03
C THR A 34 -12.21 12.96 9.63
N THR A 35 -12.22 11.63 9.52
CA THR A 35 -12.31 10.91 8.25
C THR A 35 -13.58 10.07 8.20
N LEU A 36 -14.27 10.12 7.05
CA LEU A 36 -15.55 9.41 6.90
C LEU A 36 -15.37 7.90 6.70
N PHE A 37 -14.36 7.52 5.92
CA PHE A 37 -14.07 6.13 5.57
C PHE A 37 -12.56 5.90 5.51
N THR A 38 -12.15 4.65 5.68
CA THR A 38 -10.77 4.21 5.43
C THR A 38 -10.45 4.40 3.95
N GLY A 39 -9.55 5.34 3.64
CA GLY A 39 -9.19 5.71 2.26
C GLY A 39 -7.89 5.08 1.75
N SER A 40 -7.13 4.43 2.65
CA SER A 40 -5.87 3.75 2.35
C SER A 40 -5.56 2.66 3.39
N GLY A 41 -4.72 1.69 3.02
CA GLY A 41 -4.24 0.66 3.94
C GLY A 41 -3.33 1.18 5.05
N MET A 42 -2.69 2.35 4.88
CA MET A 42 -1.79 2.89 5.91
C MET A 42 -2.53 3.60 7.05
N GLN A 43 -3.77 4.04 6.81
CA GLN A 43 -4.53 4.85 7.77
C GLN A 43 -4.75 4.12 9.11
N PRO A 44 -5.17 2.84 9.14
CA PRO A 44 -5.25 2.07 10.39
C PRO A 44 -3.89 1.82 11.06
N LEU A 45 -2.79 1.97 10.31
CA LEU A 45 -1.43 1.73 10.80
C LEU A 45 -0.73 3.00 11.31
N LEU A 46 -1.41 4.15 11.27
CA LEU A 46 -0.83 5.43 11.63
C LEU A 46 -0.15 5.44 13.02
N PRO A 47 -0.76 4.92 14.11
CA PRO A 47 -0.10 4.91 15.42
C PRO A 47 1.24 4.17 15.41
N TYR A 48 1.33 3.08 14.66
CA TYR A 48 2.55 2.26 14.57
C TYR A 48 3.61 2.88 13.68
N LEU A 49 3.19 3.56 12.60
CA LEU A 49 4.07 4.37 11.78
C LEU A 49 4.65 5.57 12.56
N LEU A 50 3.91 6.07 13.55
CA LEU A 50 4.34 7.13 14.48
C LEU A 50 5.21 6.61 15.65
N GLY A 51 5.46 5.30 15.74
CA GLY A 51 6.41 4.70 16.67
C GLY A 51 5.81 3.75 17.71
N GLU A 52 4.49 3.56 17.73
CA GLU A 52 3.91 2.50 18.55
C GLU A 52 4.30 1.10 18.03
N LYS A 53 4.41 0.13 18.93
CA LYS A 53 4.74 -1.24 18.54
C LYS A 53 3.47 -1.97 18.09
N HIS A 54 3.48 -2.49 16.87
CA HIS A 54 2.40 -3.35 16.40
C HIS A 54 2.54 -4.76 17.01
N PRO A 55 1.45 -5.38 17.53
CA PRO A 55 1.51 -6.69 18.21
C PRO A 55 1.96 -7.85 17.29
N LYS A 56 1.82 -7.66 15.99
CA LYS A 56 2.20 -8.62 14.94
C LYS A 56 3.64 -8.45 14.41
N GLY A 57 4.43 -7.56 15.00
CA GLY A 57 5.83 -7.32 14.62
C GLY A 57 6.00 -6.09 13.72
N VAL A 58 7.13 -6.05 13.01
CA VAL A 58 7.61 -4.85 12.30
C VAL A 58 7.44 -4.92 10.78
N ARG A 59 6.99 -6.06 10.24
CA ARG A 59 6.69 -6.26 8.82
C ARG A 59 5.26 -6.74 8.69
N LEU A 60 4.40 -5.94 8.06
CA LEU A 60 2.96 -6.21 7.96
C LEU A 60 2.52 -6.18 6.50
N THR A 61 1.49 -6.94 6.14
CA THR A 61 0.87 -6.88 4.81
C THR A 61 -0.63 -7.14 4.89
N ASP A 62 -1.41 -6.53 4.01
CA ASP A 62 -2.85 -6.76 3.93
C ASP A 62 -3.43 -6.54 2.52
N SER A 63 -4.76 -6.69 2.46
CA SER A 63 -5.61 -6.24 1.37
C SER A 63 -6.75 -5.40 1.96
N GLN A 64 -6.50 -4.11 2.20
CA GLN A 64 -7.46 -3.17 2.76
C GLN A 64 -8.56 -2.80 1.77
N THR A 65 -9.81 -2.80 2.23
CA THR A 65 -10.92 -2.17 1.48
C THR A 65 -10.93 -0.67 1.72
N CYS A 66 -10.89 0.10 0.65
CA CYS A 66 -10.81 1.55 0.67
C CYS A 66 -12.03 2.17 -0.01
N LEU A 67 -12.44 3.33 0.49
CA LEU A 67 -13.43 4.17 -0.19
C LEU A 67 -12.87 5.59 -0.40
N ARG A 68 -12.93 6.05 -1.64
CA ARG A 68 -12.60 7.43 -2.03
C ARG A 68 -13.80 8.05 -2.73
N ALA A 69 -14.33 9.12 -2.15
CA ALA A 69 -15.43 9.90 -2.70
C ALA A 69 -15.00 11.30 -3.17
N GLN A 70 -13.74 11.67 -2.98
CA GLN A 70 -13.21 12.96 -3.43
C GLN A 70 -13.15 13.05 -4.95
N ASP A 71 -12.87 11.92 -5.62
CA ASP A 71 -12.75 11.82 -7.07
C ASP A 71 -14.09 11.40 -7.72
N ILE A 72 -15.23 11.66 -7.08
CA ILE A 72 -16.54 11.12 -7.50
C ILE A 72 -16.97 11.59 -8.89
N ASP A 73 -16.57 12.81 -9.28
CA ASP A 73 -16.90 13.37 -10.60
C ASP A 73 -16.12 12.69 -11.74
N ASP A 74 -14.99 12.05 -11.43
CA ASP A 74 -14.17 11.30 -12.39
C ASP A 74 -14.54 9.81 -12.47
N VAL A 75 -15.42 9.33 -11.58
CA VAL A 75 -15.87 7.94 -11.54
C VAL A 75 -16.68 7.62 -12.79
N GLY A 76 -16.34 6.48 -13.42
CA GLY A 76 -16.97 6.01 -14.66
C GLY A 76 -16.00 5.89 -15.82
N ASP A 77 -14.75 6.33 -15.66
CA ASP A 77 -13.66 5.98 -16.58
C ASP A 77 -13.12 4.55 -16.32
N ASN A 78 -12.00 4.20 -16.96
CA ASN A 78 -11.44 2.85 -16.88
C ASN A 78 -10.53 2.59 -15.66
N ARG A 79 -10.41 3.54 -14.71
CA ARG A 79 -9.43 3.47 -13.61
C ARG A 79 -9.90 4.11 -12.29
N HIS A 80 -10.87 5.02 -12.32
CA HIS A 80 -11.43 5.66 -11.14
C HIS A 80 -12.64 4.89 -10.62
N THR A 81 -12.53 4.46 -9.37
CA THR A 81 -13.56 3.71 -8.64
C THR A 81 -13.77 4.34 -7.28
N THR A 82 -14.98 4.28 -6.74
CA THR A 82 -15.25 4.73 -5.37
C THR A 82 -14.75 3.73 -4.33
N PHE A 83 -15.03 2.45 -4.54
CA PHE A 83 -14.62 1.35 -3.67
C PHE A 83 -13.62 0.44 -4.37
N PHE A 84 -12.51 0.16 -3.69
CA PHE A 84 -11.44 -0.70 -4.23
C PHE A 84 -10.68 -1.39 -3.10
N GLU A 85 -9.88 -2.40 -3.47
CA GLU A 85 -8.94 -3.04 -2.55
C GLU A 85 -7.53 -2.52 -2.82
N MET A 86 -6.86 -2.08 -1.75
CA MET A 86 -5.48 -1.64 -1.76
C MET A 86 -4.61 -2.74 -1.14
N LEU A 87 -3.71 -3.30 -1.95
CA LEU A 87 -2.69 -4.23 -1.47
C LEU A 87 -1.55 -3.42 -0.85
N GLY A 88 -1.17 -3.75 0.38
CA GLY A 88 -0.17 -2.99 1.14
C GLY A 88 0.85 -3.89 1.83
N ASN A 89 2.07 -3.39 1.94
CA ASN A 89 3.10 -3.92 2.82
C ASN A 89 3.79 -2.75 3.55
N TRP A 90 4.12 -2.98 4.81
CA TRP A 90 4.69 -1.96 5.69
C TRP A 90 5.91 -2.48 6.39
N SER A 91 6.92 -1.61 6.46
CA SER A 91 8.08 -1.77 7.32
C SER A 91 8.03 -0.73 8.44
N LEU A 92 7.95 -1.20 9.67
CA LEU A 92 7.94 -0.38 10.88
C LEU A 92 9.36 -0.32 11.46
N GLY A 93 10.24 0.39 10.75
CA GLY A 93 11.63 0.62 11.17
C GLY A 93 12.59 -0.56 10.92
N ASP A 94 12.37 -1.34 9.86
CA ASP A 94 13.19 -2.51 9.52
C ASP A 94 13.93 -2.33 8.19
N TYR A 95 13.21 -2.44 7.06
CA TYR A 95 13.74 -2.20 5.72
C TYR A 95 13.22 -0.88 5.14
N PHE A 96 13.88 -0.40 4.09
CA PHE A 96 13.52 0.86 3.44
C PHE A 96 13.57 0.72 1.91
N LYS A 97 13.89 1.81 1.21
CA LYS A 97 13.81 1.93 -0.25
C LYS A 97 14.49 0.81 -1.03
N GLU A 98 15.75 0.49 -0.74
CA GLU A 98 16.51 -0.48 -1.55
C GLU A 98 15.81 -1.84 -1.59
N GLN A 99 15.47 -2.38 -0.42
CA GLN A 99 14.81 -3.67 -0.33
C GLN A 99 13.38 -3.60 -0.88
N GLN A 100 12.62 -2.54 -0.55
CA GLN A 100 11.24 -2.39 -1.00
C GLN A 100 11.14 -2.32 -2.53
N ILE A 101 12.00 -1.54 -3.18
CA ILE A 101 12.00 -1.39 -4.64
C ILE A 101 12.32 -2.73 -5.31
N ARG A 102 13.31 -3.47 -4.81
CA ARG A 102 13.67 -4.80 -5.33
C ARG A 102 12.50 -5.78 -5.21
N GLN A 103 11.87 -5.85 -4.03
CA GLN A 103 10.73 -6.74 -3.79
C GLN A 103 9.52 -6.39 -4.67
N PHE A 104 9.19 -5.12 -4.84
CA PHE A 104 8.09 -4.71 -5.72
C PHE A 104 8.37 -5.03 -7.18
N PHE A 105 9.60 -4.77 -7.63
CA PHE A 105 9.99 -5.07 -9.00
C PHE A 105 9.92 -6.57 -9.27
N GLU A 106 10.46 -7.40 -8.37
CA GLU A 106 10.36 -8.87 -8.43
C GLU A 106 8.90 -9.34 -8.45
N PHE A 107 8.02 -8.78 -7.61
CA PHE A 107 6.61 -9.15 -7.65
C PHE A 107 5.98 -8.85 -9.02
N LEU A 108 6.24 -7.67 -9.57
CA LEU A 108 5.68 -7.26 -10.87
C LEU A 108 6.21 -8.09 -12.04
N THR A 109 7.52 -8.37 -12.08
CA THR A 109 8.16 -9.05 -13.22
C THR A 109 8.11 -10.57 -13.10
N ASP A 110 8.31 -11.12 -11.90
CA ASP A 110 8.54 -12.56 -11.74
C ASP A 110 7.28 -13.29 -11.26
N VAL A 111 6.38 -12.60 -10.54
CA VAL A 111 5.11 -13.19 -10.05
C VAL A 111 3.95 -12.83 -10.96
N VAL A 112 3.81 -11.55 -11.32
CA VAL A 112 2.73 -11.06 -12.20
C VAL A 112 3.08 -11.20 -13.68
N ASP A 113 4.36 -11.40 -14.02
CA ASP A 113 4.87 -11.57 -15.39
C ASP A 113 4.66 -10.33 -16.27
N LEU A 114 4.87 -9.14 -15.70
CA LEU A 114 4.87 -7.89 -16.46
C LEU A 114 6.20 -7.70 -17.20
N ASP A 115 6.09 -7.34 -18.48
CA ASP A 115 7.23 -6.94 -19.31
C ASP A 115 7.97 -5.73 -18.68
N PRO A 116 9.23 -5.91 -18.23
CA PRO A 116 9.98 -4.85 -17.57
C PRO A 116 10.14 -3.58 -18.41
N SER A 117 10.12 -3.70 -19.74
CA SER A 117 10.25 -2.56 -20.66
C SER A 117 9.05 -1.61 -20.65
N LYS A 118 7.94 -2.04 -20.06
CA LYS A 118 6.69 -1.26 -19.92
C LYS A 118 6.47 -0.70 -18.52
N ILE A 119 7.44 -0.89 -17.62
CA ILE A 119 7.40 -0.36 -16.26
C ILE A 119 8.10 0.99 -16.24
N TYR A 120 7.40 2.02 -15.77
CA TYR A 120 7.92 3.38 -15.63
C TYR A 120 7.97 3.75 -14.15
N VAL A 121 9.01 4.47 -13.75
CA VAL A 121 9.25 4.87 -12.35
C VAL A 121 9.39 6.38 -12.27
N SER A 122 8.80 6.98 -11.23
CA SER A 122 8.97 8.39 -10.88
C SER A 122 9.53 8.50 -9.47
N CYS A 123 10.46 9.43 -9.25
CA CYS A 123 10.96 9.80 -7.92
C CYS A 123 10.62 11.26 -7.61
N PHE A 124 10.49 11.58 -6.32
CA PHE A 124 10.22 12.95 -5.89
C PHE A 124 11.43 13.86 -6.19
N ILE A 125 11.21 14.90 -7.00
CA ILE A 125 12.28 15.80 -7.46
C ILE A 125 12.82 16.73 -6.36
N GLY A 126 12.20 16.72 -5.18
CA GLY A 126 12.47 17.70 -4.12
C GLY A 126 11.55 18.91 -4.22
N ASN A 127 11.61 19.76 -3.20
CA ASN A 127 10.89 21.03 -3.17
C ASN A 127 11.74 22.09 -2.44
N GLU A 128 12.37 22.95 -3.24
CA GLU A 128 13.29 24.00 -2.75
C GLU A 128 12.59 24.99 -1.81
N LYS A 129 11.33 25.35 -2.08
CA LYS A 129 10.56 26.29 -1.24
C LYS A 129 10.48 25.83 0.23
N TYR A 130 10.47 24.52 0.45
CA TYR A 130 10.37 23.92 1.78
C TYR A 130 11.68 23.25 2.24
N ASN A 131 12.80 23.48 1.53
CA ASN A 131 14.08 22.82 1.79
C ASN A 131 14.01 21.28 1.84
N ILE A 132 13.14 20.68 1.03
CA ILE A 132 13.03 19.22 0.94
C ILE A 132 13.92 18.76 -0.22
N PRO A 133 14.97 17.96 0.04
CA PRO A 133 15.87 17.50 -1.01
C PRO A 133 15.17 16.56 -1.98
N ARG A 134 15.78 16.39 -3.15
CA ARG A 134 15.44 15.32 -4.08
C ARG A 134 15.64 13.95 -3.41
N GLU A 135 14.74 13.02 -3.71
CA GLU A 135 14.86 11.61 -3.36
C GLU A 135 15.59 10.78 -4.42
#